data_AF-A0A3B5N0G2-F1
#
_entry.id   AF-A0A3B5N0G2-F1
#
_cell.length_a   1.000
_cell.length_b   1.000
_cell.length_c   1.000
_cell.angle_alpha   90.00
_cell.angle_beta   90.00
_cell.angle_gamma   90.00
#
_symmetry.space_group_name_H-M   'P 1'
#
loop_
_entity.id
_entity.type
_entity.pdbx_description
1 polymer ?
#
loop_
_entity_poly.entity_id
_entity_poly.type
_entity_poly.pdbx_seq_one_letter_code
_entity_poly.pdbx_strand_id
1 'polypeptide(L)'
;MITIGDGIHNFADGLAIGAAFSMSWKSGLATSVAVLCHELPHELGDFAILLHSGLSVQKALLLNVGSALTSFIGLYISLSIATDLATQQWIGAIAAGLFLYIGLADMLPTLVHVSSKRPWQTFLLQNTGILTGWIMLLLLSLYEDKISF
;
A
#
# COMPACT_ATOMS: atom_id res chain seq x y z
N MET A 1 -0.54 10.57 -12.45
CA MET A 1 -0.18 9.14 -12.36
C MET A 1 -0.39 8.66 -10.94
N ILE A 2 0.19 9.35 -9.97
CA ILE A 2 0.01 9.18 -8.51
C ILE A 2 -1.40 8.70 -8.11
N THR A 3 -2.47 9.50 -8.29
CA THR A 3 -3.83 9.08 -7.86
C THR A 3 -4.36 7.81 -8.52
N ILE A 4 -3.95 7.50 -9.76
CA ILE A 4 -4.36 6.26 -10.43
C ILE A 4 -3.54 5.07 -9.91
N GLY A 5 -2.23 5.25 -9.75
CA GLY A 5 -1.34 4.24 -9.14
C GLY A 5 -1.79 3.92 -7.73
N ASP A 6 -2.08 4.94 -6.94
CA ASP A 6 -2.61 4.87 -5.59
C ASP A 6 -3.99 4.19 -5.51
N GLY A 7 -4.89 4.45 -6.46
CA GLY A 7 -6.15 3.71 -6.57
C GLY A 7 -5.96 2.22 -6.90
N ILE A 8 -4.95 1.86 -7.69
CA ILE A 8 -4.64 0.45 -7.98
C ILE A 8 -3.97 -0.21 -6.75
N HIS A 9 -3.14 0.54 -6.01
CA HIS A 9 -2.52 0.12 -4.76
C HIS A 9 -3.59 -0.24 -3.72
N ASN A 10 -4.45 0.73 -3.41
CA ASN A 10 -5.56 0.59 -2.48
C ASN A 10 -6.49 -0.57 -2.86
N PHE A 11 -6.76 -0.77 -4.16
CA PHE A 11 -7.50 -1.93 -4.64
C PHE A 11 -6.81 -3.26 -4.32
N ALA A 12 -5.49 -3.35 -4.50
CA ALA A 12 -4.70 -4.54 -4.17
C ALA A 12 -4.68 -4.82 -2.66
N ASP A 13 -4.58 -3.78 -1.83
CA ASP A 13 -4.73 -3.91 -0.37
C ASP A 13 -6.11 -4.44 0.02
N GLY A 14 -7.15 -3.91 -0.62
CA GLY A 14 -8.51 -4.40 -0.48
C GLY A 14 -8.62 -5.90 -0.78
N LEU A 15 -8.03 -6.35 -1.88
CA LEU A 15 -8.00 -7.77 -2.26
C LEU A 15 -7.30 -8.63 -1.19
N ALA A 16 -6.16 -8.16 -0.67
CA ALA A 16 -5.39 -8.85 0.36
C ALA A 16 -6.18 -8.95 1.68
N ILE A 17 -6.79 -7.85 2.13
CA ILE A 17 -7.65 -7.81 3.33
C ILE A 17 -8.83 -8.77 3.18
N GLY A 18 -9.51 -8.76 2.02
CA GLY A 18 -10.65 -9.65 1.78
C GLY A 18 -10.28 -11.13 1.77
N ALA A 19 -9.10 -11.48 1.23
CA ALA A 19 -8.61 -12.85 1.24
C ALA A 19 -8.28 -13.30 2.67
N ALA A 20 -7.66 -12.42 3.46
CA ALA A 20 -7.35 -12.68 4.86
C ALA A 20 -8.62 -12.87 5.71
N PHE A 21 -9.65 -12.05 5.51
CA PHE A 21 -10.95 -12.21 6.19
C PHE A 21 -11.68 -13.49 5.77
N SER A 22 -11.52 -13.96 4.53
CA SER A 22 -12.12 -15.23 4.10
C SER A 22 -11.45 -16.45 4.75
N MET A 23 -10.18 -16.31 5.19
CA MET A 23 -9.50 -17.34 5.98
C MET A 23 -9.94 -17.33 7.45
N SER A 24 -9.85 -16.18 8.11
CA SER A 24 -10.30 -16.03 9.50
C SER A 24 -10.45 -14.57 9.91
N TRP A 25 -11.29 -14.31 10.91
CA TRP A 25 -11.43 -12.98 11.50
C TRP A 25 -10.10 -12.42 12.03
N LYS A 26 -9.26 -13.28 12.62
CA LYS A 26 -7.97 -12.87 13.20
C LYS A 26 -6.99 -12.43 12.13
N SER A 27 -6.85 -13.22 11.06
CA SER A 27 -5.98 -12.90 9.93
C SER A 27 -6.46 -11.62 9.24
N GLY A 28 -7.76 -11.49 8.95
CA GLY A 28 -8.31 -10.27 8.35
C GLY A 28 -8.05 -9.00 9.15
N LEU A 29 -8.18 -9.06 10.48
CA LEU A 29 -7.87 -7.93 11.35
C LEU A 29 -6.37 -7.61 11.36
N ALA A 30 -5.51 -8.64 11.46
CA ALA A 30 -4.06 -8.47 11.42
C ALA A 30 -3.60 -7.83 10.11
N THR A 31 -4.08 -8.32 8.97
CA THR A 31 -3.78 -7.76 7.64
C THR A 31 -4.29 -6.34 7.50
N SER A 32 -5.48 -6.02 8.02
CA SER A 32 -6.03 -4.66 7.98
C SER A 32 -5.19 -3.67 8.78
N VAL A 33 -4.69 -4.07 9.95
CA VAL A 33 -3.76 -3.24 10.74
C VAL A 33 -2.43 -3.09 10.01
N ALA A 34 -1.93 -4.16 9.38
CA ALA A 34 -0.71 -4.13 8.58
C ALA A 34 -0.79 -3.13 7.42
N VAL A 35 -1.90 -3.17 6.67
CA VAL A 35 -2.19 -2.22 5.59
C VAL A 35 -2.26 -0.80 6.14
N LEU A 36 -3.06 -0.57 7.19
CA LEU A 36 -3.17 0.75 7.81
C LEU A 36 -1.80 1.34 8.21
N CYS A 37 -0.89 0.51 8.71
CA CYS A 37 0.44 0.95 9.14
C CYS A 37 1.33 1.43 7.99
N HIS A 38 1.17 0.91 6.76
CA HIS A 38 1.95 1.39 5.60
C HIS A 38 1.17 2.39 4.74
N GLU A 39 -0.16 2.33 4.74
CA GLU A 39 -1.00 3.22 3.95
C GLU A 39 -1.04 4.63 4.54
N LEU A 40 -1.06 4.76 5.87
CA LEU A 40 -1.08 6.07 6.50
C LEU A 40 0.16 6.93 6.15
N PRO A 41 1.40 6.39 6.21
CA PRO A 41 2.57 7.08 5.67
C PRO A 41 2.50 7.34 4.15
N HIS A 42 2.00 6.38 3.38
CA HIS A 42 1.90 6.47 1.92
C HIS A 42 0.98 7.61 1.49
N GLU A 43 -0.25 7.63 2.00
CA GLU A 43 -1.27 8.65 1.75
C GLU A 43 -0.81 10.04 2.19
N LEU A 44 -0.11 10.16 3.33
CA LEU A 44 0.48 11.43 3.76
C LEU A 44 1.56 11.92 2.79
N GLY A 45 2.33 11.00 2.21
CA GLY A 45 3.31 11.29 1.16
C GLY A 45 2.64 11.80 -0.11
N ASP A 46 1.62 11.10 -0.59
CA ASP A 46 0.84 11.48 -1.78
C ASP A 46 0.14 12.82 -1.59
N PHE A 47 -0.45 13.04 -0.42
CA PHE A 47 -1.03 14.32 -0.04
C PHE A 47 0.00 15.46 -0.13
N ALA A 48 1.21 15.25 0.39
CA ALA A 48 2.28 16.24 0.32
C ALA A 48 2.72 16.52 -1.14
N ILE A 49 2.79 15.50 -1.99
CA ILE A 49 3.14 15.65 -3.40
C ILE A 49 2.03 16.40 -4.17
N LEU A 50 0.76 16.10 -3.90
CA LEU A 50 -0.38 16.81 -4.51
C LEU A 50 -0.40 18.29 -4.12
N LEU A 51 -0.14 18.62 -2.85
CA LEU A 51 0.02 20.00 -2.41
C LEU A 51 1.19 20.69 -3.11
N HIS A 52 2.34 20.02 -3.22
CA HIS A 52 3.52 20.57 -3.92
C HIS A 52 3.26 20.80 -5.41
N SER A 53 2.38 19.99 -6.01
CA SER A 53 1.92 20.13 -7.39
C SER A 53 0.92 21.27 -7.60
N GLY A 54 0.57 22.02 -6.55
CA GLY A 54 -0.27 23.21 -6.62
C GLY A 54 -1.77 22.96 -6.40
N LEU A 55 -2.17 21.77 -5.94
CA LEU A 55 -3.56 21.51 -5.58
C LEU A 55 -3.91 22.15 -4.24
N SER A 56 -5.17 22.56 -4.08
CA SER A 56 -5.69 22.99 -2.78
C SER A 56 -5.86 21.79 -1.84
N VAL A 57 -5.76 22.03 -0.53
CA VAL A 57 -5.93 21.02 0.53
C VAL A 57 -7.19 20.18 0.32
N GLN A 58 -8.32 20.82 0.02
CA GLN A 58 -9.59 20.11 -0.20
C GLN A 58 -9.54 19.16 -1.39
N LYS A 59 -8.90 19.56 -2.49
CA LYS A 59 -8.78 18.71 -3.69
C LYS A 59 -7.84 17.55 -3.44
N ALA A 60 -6.70 17.80 -2.79
CA ALA A 60 -5.74 16.76 -2.45
C ALA A 60 -6.38 15.70 -1.53
N LEU A 61 -7.10 16.13 -0.47
CA LEU A 61 -7.85 15.22 0.40
C LEU A 61 -8.92 14.43 -0.34
N LEU A 62 -9.68 15.08 -1.24
CA LEU A 62 -10.73 14.40 -2.00
C LEU A 62 -10.16 13.32 -2.93
N LEU A 63 -8.98 13.57 -3.53
CA LEU A 63 -8.31 12.61 -4.39
C LEU A 63 -7.81 11.41 -3.59
N ASN A 64 -7.14 11.62 -2.46
CA ASN A 64 -6.68 10.54 -1.57
C ASN A 64 -7.85 9.70 -1.02
N VAL A 65 -8.92 10.35 -0.54
CA VAL A 65 -10.09 9.59 -0.08
C VAL A 65 -10.73 8.84 -1.25
N GLY A 66 -10.76 9.45 -2.44
CA GLY A 66 -11.29 8.82 -3.65
C GLY A 66 -10.52 7.56 -4.07
N SER A 67 -9.18 7.60 -4.02
CA SER A 67 -8.33 6.42 -4.28
C SER A 67 -8.47 5.39 -3.18
N ALA A 68 -8.46 5.78 -1.90
CA ALA A 68 -8.66 4.87 -0.77
C ALA A 68 -9.98 4.06 -0.84
N LEU A 69 -11.05 4.64 -1.39
CA LEU A 69 -12.33 3.93 -1.55
C LEU A 69 -12.27 2.72 -2.49
N THR A 70 -11.27 2.64 -3.37
CA THR A 70 -11.06 1.47 -4.24
C THR A 70 -10.72 0.21 -3.45
N SER A 71 -10.18 0.35 -2.23
CA SER A 71 -9.91 -0.77 -1.31
C SER A 71 -11.19 -1.54 -0.95
N PHE A 72 -12.32 -0.85 -0.78
CA PHE A 72 -13.59 -1.52 -0.54
C PHE A 72 -14.02 -2.37 -1.74
N ILE A 73 -13.74 -1.92 -2.96
CA ILE A 73 -14.05 -2.69 -4.17
C ILE A 73 -13.21 -3.98 -4.18
N GLY A 74 -11.91 -3.88 -3.92
CA GLY A 74 -11.03 -5.05 -3.81
C GLY A 74 -11.48 -6.01 -2.71
N LEU A 75 -11.81 -5.48 -1.52
CA LEU A 75 -12.31 -6.22 -0.38
C LEU A 75 -13.53 -7.08 -0.73
N TYR A 76 -14.58 -6.47 -1.29
CA TYR A 76 -15.82 -7.18 -1.59
C TYR A 76 -15.66 -8.19 -2.73
N ILE A 77 -14.85 -7.87 -3.75
CA ILE A 77 -14.52 -8.82 -4.81
C ILE A 77 -13.82 -10.04 -4.22
N SER A 78 -12.78 -9.82 -3.42
CA SER A 78 -12.00 -10.88 -2.80
C SER A 78 -12.87 -11.75 -1.89
N LEU A 79 -13.67 -11.16 -1.00
CA LEU A 79 -14.62 -11.90 -0.15
C LEU A 79 -15.63 -12.75 -0.96
N SER A 80 -16.01 -12.29 -2.15
CA SER A 80 -16.99 -13.00 -2.98
C SER A 80 -16.40 -14.21 -3.71
N ILE A 81 -15.10 -14.18 -4.04
CA ILE A 81 -14.45 -15.20 -4.86
C ILE A 81 -13.46 -16.07 -4.09
N ALA A 82 -12.96 -15.63 -2.92
CA ALA A 82 -11.97 -16.34 -2.10
C ALA A 82 -12.59 -17.53 -1.33
N THR A 83 -13.18 -18.47 -2.06
CA THR A 83 -13.92 -19.63 -1.52
C THR A 83 -13.04 -20.83 -1.21
N ASP A 84 -11.87 -20.92 -1.84
CA ASP A 84 -10.94 -22.04 -1.72
C ASP A 84 -9.48 -21.55 -1.67
N LEU A 85 -8.60 -22.42 -1.18
CA LEU A 85 -7.19 -22.10 -0.98
C LEU A 85 -6.48 -21.73 -2.29
N ALA A 86 -6.84 -22.34 -3.42
CA ALA A 86 -6.21 -22.04 -4.70
C ALA A 86 -6.59 -20.62 -5.14
N THR A 87 -7.86 -20.23 -5.02
CA THR A 87 -8.30 -18.87 -5.33
C THR A 87 -7.63 -17.83 -4.43
N GLN A 88 -7.48 -18.11 -3.12
CA GLN A 88 -6.73 -17.24 -2.20
C GLN A 88 -5.25 -17.07 -2.62
N GLN A 89 -4.58 -18.16 -3.01
CA GLN A 89 -3.20 -18.11 -3.50
C GLN A 89 -3.08 -17.28 -4.80
N TRP A 90 -4.05 -17.41 -5.71
CA TRP A 90 -4.09 -16.60 -6.93
C TRP A 90 -4.31 -15.12 -6.63
N ILE A 91 -5.19 -14.77 -5.70
CA ILE A 91 -5.39 -13.39 -5.25
C ILE A 91 -4.08 -12.85 -4.66
N GLY A 92 -3.41 -13.62 -3.80
CA GLY A 92 -2.11 -13.26 -3.23
C GLY A 92 -1.03 -13.05 -4.30
N ALA A 93 -0.95 -13.93 -5.31
CA ALA A 93 0.00 -13.80 -6.42
C ALA A 93 -0.26 -12.54 -7.26
N ILE A 94 -1.53 -12.22 -7.52
CA ILE A 94 -1.92 -11.00 -8.24
C ILE A 94 -1.57 -9.76 -7.41
N ALA A 95 -1.90 -9.74 -6.12
CA ALA A 95 -1.58 -8.64 -5.22
C ALA A 95 -0.06 -8.41 -5.12
N ALA A 96 0.72 -9.47 -4.94
CA ALA A 96 2.18 -9.40 -4.90
C ALA A 96 2.77 -8.86 -6.22
N GLY A 97 2.25 -9.32 -7.36
CA GLY A 97 2.65 -8.82 -8.68
C GLY A 97 2.31 -7.34 -8.87
N LEU A 98 1.14 -6.90 -8.41
CA LEU A 98 0.72 -5.50 -8.44
C LEU A 98 1.62 -4.62 -7.58
N PHE A 99 1.97 -5.02 -6.35
CA PHE A 99 2.89 -4.25 -5.51
C PHE A 99 4.29 -4.15 -6.10
N LEU A 100 4.79 -5.22 -6.74
CA LEU A 100 6.05 -5.15 -7.48
C LEU A 100 5.95 -4.17 -8.65
N TYR A 101 4.86 -4.19 -9.41
CA TYR A 101 4.63 -3.26 -10.51
C TYR A 101 4.56 -1.82 -10.02
N ILE A 102 3.75 -1.51 -9.01
CA ILE A 102 3.59 -0.14 -8.48
C ILE A 102 4.92 0.35 -7.89
N GLY A 103 5.61 -0.49 -7.12
CA GLY A 103 6.91 -0.16 -6.54
C GLY A 103 7.96 0.19 -7.59
N LEU A 104 8.03 -0.57 -8.69
CA LEU A 104 9.04 -0.38 -9.74
C LEU A 104 8.65 0.64 -10.81
N ALA A 105 7.37 0.69 -11.20
CA ALA A 105 6.91 1.50 -12.33
C ALA A 105 6.37 2.87 -11.91
N ASP A 106 5.82 3.01 -10.69
CA ASP A 106 5.25 4.26 -10.22
C ASP A 106 6.17 4.94 -9.18
N MET A 107 6.54 4.23 -8.11
CA MET A 107 7.33 4.81 -7.00
C MET A 107 8.81 5.05 -7.33
N LEU A 108 9.48 4.10 -8.01
CA LEU A 108 10.91 4.22 -8.32
C LEU A 108 11.24 5.44 -9.20
N PRO A 109 10.49 5.76 -10.28
CA PRO A 109 10.72 6.98 -11.05
C PRO A 109 10.64 8.25 -10.21
N THR A 110 9.70 8.35 -9.28
CA THR A 110 9.53 9.51 -8.39
C THR A 110 10.72 9.68 -7.45
N LEU A 111 11.34 8.59 -7.00
CA LEU A 111 12.55 8.63 -6.17
C LEU A 111 13.79 9.06 -6.96
N VAL A 112 13.92 8.59 -8.20
CA VAL A 112 15.10 8.84 -9.04
C VAL A 112 15.10 10.26 -9.62
N HIS A 113 13.94 10.83 -9.95
CA HIS A 113 13.83 12.14 -10.58
C HIS A 113 13.79 13.32 -9.59
N VAL A 114 14.03 13.09 -8.30
CA VAL A 114 14.13 14.18 -7.31
C VAL A 114 15.41 15.00 -7.55
N SER A 115 15.22 16.26 -7.95
CA SER A 115 16.31 17.24 -8.03
C SER A 115 16.55 17.87 -6.65
N SER A 116 17.70 17.58 -6.04
CA SER A 116 18.08 18.09 -4.72
C SER A 116 19.41 18.83 -4.78
N LYS A 117 19.52 19.94 -4.02
CA LYS A 117 20.78 20.67 -3.83
C LYS A 117 21.83 19.85 -3.05
N ARG A 118 21.43 18.76 -2.40
CA ARG A 118 22.29 17.88 -1.59
C ARG A 118 22.04 16.41 -1.94
N PRO A 119 22.54 15.93 -3.10
CA PRO A 119 22.19 14.61 -3.63
C PRO A 119 22.54 13.45 -2.68
N TRP A 120 23.69 13.53 -2.01
CA TRP A 120 24.12 12.50 -1.04
C TRP A 120 23.22 12.41 0.19
N GLN A 121 22.69 13.54 0.69
CA GLN A 121 21.76 13.53 1.83
C GLN A 121 20.42 12.90 1.42
N THR A 122 19.91 13.27 0.24
CA THR A 122 18.68 12.68 -0.31
C THR A 122 18.85 11.18 -0.54
N PHE A 123 19.98 10.75 -1.11
CA PHE A 123 20.28 9.32 -1.29
C PHE A 123 20.29 8.54 0.03
N LEU A 124 20.99 9.04 1.06
CA LEU A 124 21.03 8.39 2.37
C LEU A 124 19.65 8.34 3.02
N LEU A 125 18.88 9.43 2.94
CA LEU A 125 17.53 9.49 3.50
C LEU A 125 16.59 8.49 2.81
N GLN A 126 16.61 8.42 1.47
CA GLN A 126 15.79 7.49 0.70
C GLN A 126 16.13 6.02 1.01
N ASN A 127 17.41 5.66 1.02
CA ASN A 127 17.83 4.29 1.34
C ASN A 127 17.50 3.92 2.79
N THR A 128 17.68 4.84 3.73
CA THR A 128 17.29 4.62 5.13
C THR A 128 15.79 4.43 5.25
N GLY A 129 14.98 5.23 4.54
CA GLY A 129 13.52 5.08 4.50
C GLY A 129 13.08 3.72 3.94
N ILE A 130 13.64 3.30 2.79
CA ILE A 130 13.34 2.00 2.17
C ILE A 130 13.74 0.85 3.10
N LEU A 131 14.94 0.89 3.68
CA LEU A 131 15.39 -0.13 4.63
C LEU A 131 14.49 -0.19 5.87
N THR A 132 14.09 0.96 6.40
CA THR A 132 13.20 1.03 7.56
C THR A 132 11.83 0.43 7.22
N GLY A 133 11.23 0.80 6.10
CA GLY A 133 9.96 0.23 5.63
C GLY A 133 10.04 -1.28 5.43
N TRP A 134 11.11 -1.76 4.78
CA TRP A 134 11.35 -3.19 4.60
C TRP A 134 11.50 -3.93 5.95
N ILE A 135 12.26 -3.38 6.89
CA ILE A 135 12.40 -3.96 8.24
C ILE A 135 11.05 -3.99 8.96
N MET A 136 10.25 -2.94 8.88
CA MET A 136 8.93 -2.90 9.51
C MET A 136 8.00 -3.98 8.95
N LEU A 137 7.93 -4.13 7.62
CA LEU A 137 7.12 -5.17 6.98
C LEU A 137 7.65 -6.58 7.28
N LEU A 138 8.97 -6.76 7.31
CA LEU A 138 9.59 -8.03 7.69
C LEU A 138 9.24 -8.41 9.14
N LEU A 139 9.34 -7.45 10.07
CA LEU A 139 8.96 -7.68 11.46
C LEU A 139 7.46 -8.00 11.55
N LEU A 140 6.60 -7.28 10.84
CA LEU A 140 5.18 -7.56 10.85
C LEU A 140 4.88 -8.99 10.37
N SER A 141 5.52 -9.42 9.28
CA SER A 141 5.41 -10.79 8.77
C SER A 141 5.95 -11.84 9.73
N LEU A 142 7.11 -11.61 10.38
CA LEU A 142 7.70 -12.56 11.33
C LEU A 142 6.91 -12.70 12.63
N TYR A 143 6.21 -11.65 13.03
CA TYR A 143 5.43 -11.61 14.27
C TYR A 143 3.93 -11.82 14.03
N GLU A 144 3.48 -12.01 12.79
CA GLU A 144 2.06 -12.20 12.44
C GLU A 144 1.39 -13.29 13.28
N ASP A 145 2.05 -14.45 13.45
CA ASP A 145 1.56 -15.56 14.28
C ASP A 145 1.43 -15.21 15.78
N LYS A 146 2.18 -14.21 16.25
CA LYS A 146 2.18 -13.74 17.64
C LYS A 146 1.19 -12.60 17.87
N ILE A 147 0.66 -11.98 16.82
CA ILE A 147 -0.46 -11.03 16.88
C ILE A 147 -1.75 -11.85 17.13
N SER A 148 -1.82 -12.41 18.33
CA SER A 148 -2.98 -13.14 18.81
C SER A 148 -3.90 -12.16 19.55
N PHE A 149 -4.99 -11.77 18.89
CA PHE A 149 -6.18 -11.24 19.54
C PHE A 149 -7.08 -12.40 19.99
#